data_AF-A0A2V7U3V0-F1
#
_entry.id   AF-A0A2V7U3V0-F1
#
_cell.length_a   1.000
_cell.length_b   1.000
_cell.length_c   1.000
_cell.angle_alpha   90.00
_cell.angle_beta   90.00
_cell.angle_gamma   90.00
#
_symmetry.space_group_name_H-M   'P 1'
#
loop_
_entity.id
_entity.type
_entity.pdbx_description
1 polymer ?
#
loop_
_entity_poly.entity_id
_entity_poly.type
_entity_poly.pdbx_seq_one_letter_code
_entity_poly.pdbx_strand_id
1 'polypeptide(L)'
;MLLAASLRTVTAQPPTEYPLTADSERQAGVPSGEVTKHTWTSTVFPGTQRDYWVYVPAQYRPDTPAAVMVFQDGGRFVAEDGRWRVPVVFDNLIHRSEMPVTIGIFVDSGVVPARAADQQPRFNRSFEYDALGERYARFLLEELLPEVGKSLNLTGDPNLRAIGGSSSGGICAFTVAWSRPDAFRRVLSFIGSYTGLRAGDTYPTLVRKTEPRPIRVFLQDGRRDLDIYSGNWWVGNQAMASALEYAGYDVRFIQGDRGHDNVQGSAILPDALRWLWRDWKDPITASKGRPGAERHYVTEILDPAQEWRLVSEGHAEAASPAVDPRGDVCFTDRRRIYRIDHATGQTSVFKEATARALAFGPDGRLYASQGARRRIVAYGAAGNESVVADGVDADQIVAGARGELWWSDPRDARVWYEGAAGVPRVVHEGFATSGLILSADGALLAASEAGRRWVWSFQVGPDGALLHGQPFHRLETPDESAAAGAGGMTVDTEGFLYVATRLGLQVFDQAGRVNAIIDTPRGSFPSGVVFGGGNLDTLYVTAGDKVWRRVVRRKGVLPGQAVKLPAPRL
;
A
#
# COMPACT_ATOMS: atom_id res chain seq x y z
N MET A 1 -14.30 -51.09 30.64
CA MET A 1 -15.41 -50.28 30.08
C MET A 1 -14.96 -48.83 30.05
N LEU A 2 -14.54 -48.33 28.89
CA LEU A 2 -14.46 -46.91 28.59
C LEU A 2 -14.71 -46.78 27.08
N LEU A 3 -15.90 -46.26 26.74
CA LEU A 3 -16.33 -46.02 25.37
C LEU A 3 -15.60 -44.78 24.85
N ALA A 4 -14.75 -44.95 23.83
CA ALA A 4 -14.26 -43.84 23.03
C ALA A 4 -15.34 -43.46 22.00
N ALA A 5 -16.02 -42.34 22.23
CA ALA A 5 -16.97 -41.78 21.27
C ALA A 5 -16.21 -41.02 20.18
N SER A 6 -16.09 -41.66 19.01
CA SER A 6 -15.56 -41.03 17.79
C SER A 6 -16.57 -39.99 17.29
N LEU A 7 -16.31 -38.70 17.54
CA LEU A 7 -17.01 -37.60 16.89
C LEU A 7 -16.64 -37.59 15.40
N ARG A 8 -17.51 -38.18 14.56
CA ARG A 8 -17.50 -37.93 13.12
C ARG A 8 -18.01 -36.51 12.89
N THR A 9 -17.12 -35.59 12.56
CA THR A 9 -17.50 -34.32 11.92
C THR A 9 -18.15 -34.64 10.58
N VAL A 10 -19.48 -34.63 10.53
CA VAL A 10 -20.23 -34.62 9.28
C VAL A 10 -20.05 -33.23 8.69
N THR A 11 -19.14 -33.10 7.71
CA THR A 11 -19.14 -31.92 6.84
C THR A 11 -20.41 -31.99 6.00
N ALA A 12 -21.42 -31.20 6.36
CA ALA A 12 -22.63 -31.07 5.55
C ALA A 12 -22.22 -30.64 4.13
N GLN A 13 -22.69 -31.38 3.12
CA GLN A 13 -22.49 -31.00 1.73
C GLN A 13 -23.15 -29.63 1.50
N PRO A 14 -22.48 -28.68 0.83
CA PRO A 14 -23.07 -27.38 0.54
C PRO A 14 -24.38 -27.57 -0.26
N PRO A 15 -25.40 -26.74 -0.03
CA PRO A 15 -26.66 -26.83 -0.75
C PRO A 15 -26.42 -26.79 -2.27
N THR A 16 -27.14 -27.61 -3.03
CA THR A 16 -27.07 -27.63 -4.50
C THR A 16 -28.05 -26.65 -5.13
N GLU A 17 -29.10 -26.28 -4.40
CA GLU A 17 -30.11 -25.29 -4.78
C GLU A 17 -29.94 -24.01 -3.95
N TYR A 18 -29.98 -22.86 -4.62
CA TYR A 18 -29.86 -21.54 -4.02
C TYR A 18 -31.06 -20.68 -4.44
N PRO A 19 -32.25 -20.92 -3.87
CA PRO A 19 -33.41 -20.08 -4.13
C PRO A 19 -33.16 -18.67 -3.61
N LEU A 20 -33.77 -17.67 -4.26
CA LEU A 20 -33.81 -16.33 -3.69
C LEU A 20 -34.66 -16.36 -2.41
N THR A 21 -34.27 -15.57 -1.42
CA THR A 21 -35.02 -15.46 -0.16
C THR A 21 -36.13 -14.42 -0.30
N ALA A 22 -37.03 -14.34 0.68
CA ALA A 22 -38.08 -13.32 0.72
C ALA A 22 -37.51 -11.89 0.66
N ASP A 23 -36.28 -11.67 1.14
CA ASP A 23 -35.62 -10.36 1.08
C ASP A 23 -35.24 -9.92 -0.34
N SER A 24 -35.23 -10.84 -1.30
CA SER A 24 -35.01 -10.55 -2.72
C SER A 24 -36.31 -10.33 -3.50
N GLU A 25 -37.46 -10.37 -2.82
CA GLU A 25 -38.78 -10.16 -3.39
C GLU A 25 -39.44 -8.91 -2.80
N ARG A 26 -40.28 -8.24 -3.59
CA ARG A 26 -41.06 -7.08 -3.14
C ARG A 26 -42.02 -7.50 -2.03
N GLN A 27 -41.95 -6.83 -0.89
CA GLN A 27 -42.78 -7.12 0.28
C GLN A 27 -43.90 -6.10 0.45
N ALA A 28 -45.08 -6.56 0.86
CA ALA A 28 -46.21 -5.68 1.15
C ALA A 28 -45.86 -4.75 2.34
N GLY A 29 -46.13 -3.46 2.19
CA GLY A 29 -45.86 -2.45 3.22
C GLY A 29 -44.41 -1.93 3.29
N VAL A 30 -43.50 -2.49 2.48
CA VAL A 30 -42.13 -1.97 2.34
C VAL A 30 -42.11 -0.86 1.29
N PRO A 31 -41.73 0.38 1.63
CA PRO A 31 -41.60 1.47 0.65
C PRO A 31 -40.54 1.14 -0.41
N SER A 32 -40.83 1.48 -1.67
CA SER A 32 -39.86 1.35 -2.76
C SER A 32 -39.04 2.61 -2.92
N GLY A 33 -37.72 2.46 -3.03
CA GLY A 33 -36.85 3.51 -3.54
C GLY A 33 -37.04 3.77 -5.03
N GLU A 34 -36.40 4.83 -5.51
CA GLU A 34 -36.42 5.27 -6.90
C GLU A 34 -35.08 5.00 -7.57
N VAL A 35 -35.09 4.50 -8.82
CA VAL A 35 -33.88 4.29 -9.63
C VAL A 35 -33.91 5.22 -10.84
N THR A 36 -32.85 6.01 -11.01
CA THR A 36 -32.66 6.87 -12.18
C THR A 36 -31.45 6.41 -12.99
N LYS A 37 -31.54 6.46 -14.33
CA LYS A 37 -30.47 6.07 -15.26
C LYS A 37 -29.80 7.32 -15.84
N HIS A 38 -28.48 7.26 -15.95
CA HIS A 38 -27.61 8.33 -16.44
C HIS A 38 -26.47 7.75 -17.30
N THR A 39 -25.74 8.63 -17.97
CA THR A 39 -24.54 8.27 -18.75
C THR A 39 -23.39 9.18 -18.33
N TRP A 40 -22.16 8.66 -18.34
CA TRP A 40 -20.96 9.40 -17.96
C TRP A 40 -19.83 9.22 -18.98
N THR A 41 -19.05 10.29 -19.19
CA THR A 41 -17.79 10.26 -19.94
C THR A 41 -16.65 10.62 -19.01
N SER A 42 -15.65 9.74 -18.91
CA SER A 42 -14.58 9.88 -17.94
C SER A 42 -13.36 10.63 -18.50
N THR A 43 -12.73 11.44 -17.64
CA THR A 43 -11.41 12.06 -17.87
C THR A 43 -10.28 11.21 -17.29
N VAL A 44 -10.52 10.48 -16.19
CA VAL A 44 -9.62 9.48 -15.61
C VAL A 44 -9.43 8.28 -16.53
N PHE A 45 -10.50 7.88 -17.24
CA PHE A 45 -10.48 6.89 -18.31
C PHE A 45 -10.89 7.54 -19.65
N PRO A 46 -9.95 8.22 -20.35
CA PRO A 46 -10.26 9.06 -21.49
C PRO A 46 -11.02 8.35 -22.61
N GLY A 47 -12.01 9.06 -23.17
CA GLY A 47 -12.78 8.62 -24.34
C GLY A 47 -13.78 7.49 -24.06
N THR A 48 -13.91 7.06 -22.81
CA THR A 48 -14.91 6.06 -22.43
C THR A 48 -16.27 6.68 -22.17
N GLN A 49 -17.31 5.99 -22.60
CA GLN A 49 -18.70 6.22 -22.22
C GLN A 49 -19.20 5.02 -21.42
N ARG A 50 -20.08 5.27 -20.45
CA ARG A 50 -20.68 4.24 -19.59
C ARG A 50 -22.03 4.68 -19.08
N ASP A 51 -22.93 3.74 -18.86
CA ASP A 51 -24.15 3.98 -18.12
C ASP A 51 -23.91 3.81 -16.62
N TYR A 52 -24.66 4.59 -15.83
CA TYR A 52 -24.77 4.37 -14.40
C TYR A 52 -26.20 4.64 -13.92
N TRP A 53 -26.55 4.06 -12.79
CA TRP A 53 -27.84 4.23 -12.15
C TRP A 53 -27.67 4.67 -10.71
N VAL A 54 -28.61 5.47 -10.23
CA VAL A 54 -28.66 5.93 -8.84
C VAL A 54 -29.97 5.46 -8.24
N TYR A 55 -29.87 4.62 -7.20
CA TYR A 55 -30.99 4.23 -6.35
C TYR A 55 -31.03 5.13 -5.11
N VAL A 56 -32.19 5.72 -4.86
CA VAL A 56 -32.46 6.53 -3.67
C VAL A 56 -33.55 5.82 -2.85
N PRO A 57 -33.27 5.38 -1.61
CA PRO A 57 -34.27 4.73 -0.77
C PRO A 57 -35.36 5.72 -0.35
N ALA A 58 -36.59 5.25 -0.18
CA ALA A 58 -37.72 6.11 0.23
C ALA A 58 -37.51 6.82 1.59
N GLN A 59 -36.64 6.26 2.44
CA GLN A 59 -36.28 6.77 3.76
C GLN A 59 -35.20 7.85 3.72
N TYR A 60 -34.65 8.18 2.54
CA TYR A 60 -33.64 9.21 2.38
C TYR A 60 -34.17 10.59 2.80
N ARG A 61 -33.32 11.36 3.49
CA ARG A 61 -33.58 12.75 3.83
C ARG A 61 -32.39 13.63 3.44
N PRO A 62 -32.59 14.74 2.73
CA PRO A 62 -31.49 15.62 2.30
C PRO A 62 -30.66 16.24 3.44
N ASP A 63 -31.24 16.36 4.63
CA ASP A 63 -30.59 16.94 5.81
C ASP A 63 -29.58 16.00 6.50
N THR A 64 -29.57 14.72 6.12
CA THR A 64 -28.76 13.68 6.76
C THR A 64 -27.90 12.97 5.72
N PRO A 65 -26.55 12.99 5.83
CA PRO A 65 -25.69 12.31 4.88
C PRO A 65 -25.98 10.80 4.86
N ALA A 66 -26.34 10.28 3.69
CA ALA A 66 -26.66 8.87 3.51
C ALA A 66 -25.40 8.02 3.34
N ALA A 67 -25.47 6.75 3.75
CA ALA A 67 -24.47 5.76 3.39
C ALA A 67 -24.44 5.57 1.86
N VAL A 68 -23.31 5.12 1.32
CA VAL A 68 -23.14 4.89 -0.13
C VAL A 68 -22.69 3.47 -0.36
N MET A 69 -23.27 2.81 -1.36
CA MET A 69 -22.74 1.55 -1.87
C MET A 69 -22.61 1.60 -3.39
N VAL A 70 -21.38 1.42 -3.89
CA VAL A 70 -21.09 1.37 -5.33
C VAL A 70 -21.09 -0.08 -5.81
N PHE A 71 -21.74 -0.35 -6.94
CA PHE A 71 -21.74 -1.66 -7.59
C PHE A 71 -21.20 -1.58 -9.02
N GLN A 72 -20.25 -2.46 -9.33
CA GLN A 72 -19.64 -2.65 -10.63
C GLN A 72 -20.50 -3.58 -11.49
N ASP A 73 -20.47 -3.38 -12.81
CA ASP A 73 -21.42 -4.01 -13.75
C ASP A 73 -22.87 -3.68 -13.34
N GLY A 74 -23.06 -2.39 -13.06
CA GLY A 74 -24.22 -1.84 -12.39
C GLY A 74 -25.56 -2.28 -12.98
N GLY A 75 -25.65 -2.37 -14.32
CA GLY A 75 -26.88 -2.79 -15.00
C GLY A 75 -27.39 -4.16 -14.52
N ARG A 76 -26.49 -5.08 -14.16
CA ARG A 76 -26.88 -6.42 -13.66
C ARG A 76 -27.35 -6.40 -12.22
N PHE A 77 -26.75 -5.54 -11.39
CA PHE A 77 -27.07 -5.46 -9.96
C PHE A 77 -28.37 -4.66 -9.72
N VAL A 78 -28.60 -3.61 -10.52
CA VAL A 78 -29.77 -2.74 -10.37
C VAL A 78 -31.07 -3.37 -10.91
N ALA A 79 -30.96 -4.30 -11.86
CA ALA A 79 -32.11 -4.92 -12.51
C ALA A 79 -32.94 -5.81 -11.54
N GLU A 80 -34.25 -5.57 -11.50
CA GLU A 80 -35.21 -6.35 -10.68
C GLU A 80 -35.68 -7.64 -11.35
N ASP A 81 -35.61 -7.73 -12.68
CA ASP A 81 -35.89 -8.96 -13.45
C ASP A 81 -34.71 -9.95 -13.45
N GLY A 82 -33.54 -9.51 -12.98
CA GLY A 82 -32.38 -10.35 -12.69
C GLY A 82 -32.46 -11.06 -11.34
N ARG A 83 -31.37 -11.74 -10.96
CA ARG A 83 -31.28 -12.42 -9.65
C ARG A 83 -30.76 -11.53 -8.51
N TRP A 84 -29.93 -10.53 -8.82
CA TRP A 84 -29.32 -9.68 -7.79
C TRP A 84 -30.34 -8.78 -7.09
N ARG A 85 -31.16 -8.07 -7.86
CA ARG A 85 -32.28 -7.25 -7.38
C ARG A 85 -31.90 -6.33 -6.22
N VAL A 86 -30.74 -5.68 -6.32
CA VAL A 86 -30.19 -4.88 -5.20
C VAL A 86 -31.18 -3.84 -4.69
N PRO A 87 -31.93 -3.09 -5.54
CA PRO A 87 -32.94 -2.15 -5.04
C PRO A 87 -33.99 -2.80 -4.12
N VAL A 88 -34.49 -3.99 -4.48
CA VAL A 88 -35.47 -4.74 -3.67
C VAL A 88 -34.88 -5.18 -2.35
N VAL A 89 -33.65 -5.72 -2.37
CA VAL A 89 -32.94 -6.12 -1.16
C VAL A 89 -32.68 -4.91 -0.26
N PHE A 90 -32.25 -3.78 -0.83
CA PHE A 90 -32.04 -2.54 -0.09
C PHE A 90 -33.32 -2.05 0.55
N ASP A 91 -34.43 -1.96 -0.19
CA ASP A 91 -35.72 -1.55 0.36
C ASP A 91 -36.12 -2.39 1.59
N ASN A 92 -36.03 -3.71 1.47
CA ASN A 92 -36.36 -4.65 2.54
C ASN A 92 -35.45 -4.49 3.78
N LEU A 93 -34.13 -4.45 3.58
CA LEU A 93 -33.17 -4.35 4.68
C LEU A 93 -33.18 -2.97 5.34
N ILE A 94 -33.32 -1.88 4.58
CA ILE A 94 -33.40 -0.51 5.10
C ILE A 94 -34.69 -0.33 5.89
N HIS A 95 -35.83 -0.82 5.38
CA HIS A 95 -37.10 -0.73 6.08
C HIS A 95 -37.07 -1.40 7.46
N ARG A 96 -36.38 -2.54 7.58
CA ARG A 96 -36.20 -3.24 8.86
C ARG A 96 -35.02 -2.74 9.69
N SER A 97 -34.32 -1.69 9.25
CA SER A 97 -33.13 -1.15 9.93
C SER A 97 -32.03 -2.22 10.12
N GLU A 98 -31.86 -3.12 9.16
CA GLU A 98 -30.80 -4.14 9.13
C GLU A 98 -29.55 -3.65 8.38
N MET A 99 -29.66 -2.51 7.70
CA MET A 99 -28.57 -1.73 7.10
C MET A 99 -28.91 -0.23 7.20
N PRO A 100 -27.94 0.70 7.11
CA PRO A 100 -28.24 2.13 7.13
C PRO A 100 -29.01 2.56 5.88
N VAL A 101 -29.69 3.70 5.94
CA VAL A 101 -30.24 4.35 4.74
C VAL A 101 -29.10 4.59 3.75
N THR A 102 -29.13 3.88 2.62
CA THR A 102 -28.00 3.74 1.69
C THR A 102 -28.42 4.11 0.28
N ILE A 103 -27.70 5.05 -0.34
CA ILE A 103 -27.79 5.34 -1.76
C ILE A 103 -26.94 4.32 -2.53
N GLY A 104 -27.57 3.68 -3.51
CA GLY A 104 -26.91 2.73 -4.41
C GLY A 104 -26.43 3.42 -5.67
N ILE A 105 -25.17 3.26 -6.03
CA ILE A 105 -24.60 3.77 -7.29
C ILE A 105 -24.12 2.59 -8.11
N PHE A 106 -24.79 2.31 -9.22
CA PHE A 106 -24.54 1.15 -10.06
C PHE A 106 -23.85 1.63 -11.32
N VAL A 107 -22.64 1.20 -11.61
CA VAL A 107 -21.86 1.73 -12.74
C VAL A 107 -21.35 0.61 -13.63
N ASP A 108 -21.58 0.75 -14.93
CA ASP A 108 -20.99 -0.14 -15.93
C ASP A 108 -19.56 0.29 -16.28
N SER A 109 -18.77 -0.66 -16.78
CA SER A 109 -17.41 -0.36 -17.24
C SER A 109 -17.42 0.54 -18.46
N GLY A 110 -16.37 1.36 -18.61
CA GLY A 110 -16.19 2.19 -19.79
C GLY A 110 -16.12 1.42 -21.12
N VAL A 111 -16.66 2.03 -22.17
CA VAL A 111 -16.47 1.61 -23.56
C VAL A 111 -15.98 2.81 -24.36
N VAL A 112 -14.89 2.66 -25.10
CA VAL A 112 -14.54 3.64 -26.14
C VAL A 112 -15.32 3.27 -27.41
N PRO A 113 -16.23 4.14 -27.87
CA PRO A 113 -17.04 3.84 -29.05
C PRO A 113 -16.17 3.65 -30.30
N ALA A 114 -16.65 2.81 -31.21
CA ALA A 114 -16.09 2.70 -32.56
C ALA A 114 -16.26 4.02 -33.32
N ARG A 115 -15.32 4.37 -34.20
CA ARG A 115 -15.41 5.60 -35.01
C ARG A 115 -16.19 5.42 -36.30
N ALA A 116 -16.37 4.17 -36.74
CA ALA A 116 -17.08 3.80 -37.95
C ALA A 116 -17.84 2.47 -37.74
N ALA A 117 -18.82 2.19 -38.62
CA ALA A 117 -19.72 1.04 -38.49
C ALA A 117 -19.03 -0.33 -38.68
N ASP A 118 -17.88 -0.36 -39.35
CA ASP A 118 -17.06 -1.57 -39.58
C ASP A 118 -15.99 -1.79 -38.49
N GLN A 119 -15.95 -0.92 -37.48
CA GLN A 119 -14.99 -0.99 -36.38
C GLN A 119 -15.63 -1.52 -35.10
N GLN A 120 -14.84 -2.20 -34.27
CA GLN A 120 -15.28 -2.67 -32.96
C GLN A 120 -14.98 -1.63 -31.87
N PRO A 121 -15.86 -1.46 -30.88
CA PRO A 121 -15.56 -0.65 -29.70
C PRO A 121 -14.47 -1.32 -28.84
N ARG A 122 -13.76 -0.51 -28.05
CA ARG A 122 -12.78 -1.00 -27.07
C ARG A 122 -13.41 -1.02 -25.69
N PHE A 123 -13.56 -2.21 -25.11
CA PHE A 123 -14.11 -2.40 -23.78
C PHE A 123 -13.03 -2.25 -22.71
N ASN A 124 -13.26 -1.37 -21.73
CA ASN A 124 -12.29 -1.10 -20.67
C ASN A 124 -12.44 -2.04 -19.46
N ARG A 125 -13.46 -2.89 -19.39
CA ARG A 125 -13.80 -3.65 -18.17
C ARG A 125 -12.59 -4.24 -17.44
N SER A 126 -11.75 -5.01 -18.12
CA SER A 126 -10.57 -5.61 -17.47
C SER A 126 -9.52 -4.57 -17.05
N PHE A 127 -9.29 -3.54 -17.86
CA PHE A 127 -8.35 -2.46 -17.52
C PHE A 127 -8.85 -1.61 -16.34
N GLU A 128 -10.16 -1.36 -16.25
CA GLU A 128 -10.77 -0.59 -15.17
C GLU A 128 -10.90 -1.38 -13.87
N TYR A 129 -11.19 -2.69 -13.96
CA TYR A 129 -11.57 -3.48 -12.81
C TYR A 129 -10.45 -4.38 -12.27
N ASP A 130 -9.67 -5.02 -13.14
CA ASP A 130 -8.65 -6.01 -12.72
C ASP A 130 -7.27 -5.36 -12.48
N ALA A 131 -7.08 -4.08 -12.77
CA ALA A 131 -5.86 -3.34 -12.46
C ALA A 131 -5.69 -3.19 -10.93
N LEU A 132 -4.44 -3.26 -10.44
CA LEU A 132 -4.13 -3.22 -9.00
C LEU A 132 -3.90 -1.78 -8.48
N GLY A 133 -3.88 -0.79 -9.37
CA GLY A 133 -3.68 0.61 -9.04
C GLY A 133 -4.94 1.33 -8.54
N GLU A 134 -4.77 2.53 -8.00
CA GLU A 134 -5.87 3.35 -7.45
C GLU A 134 -6.70 4.08 -8.52
N ARG A 135 -6.42 3.88 -9.81
CA ARG A 135 -7.04 4.64 -10.92
C ARG A 135 -8.57 4.56 -10.90
N TYR A 136 -9.15 3.40 -10.61
CA TYR A 136 -10.60 3.28 -10.50
C TYR A 136 -11.15 3.99 -9.26
N ALA A 137 -10.42 3.98 -8.14
CA ALA A 137 -10.80 4.74 -6.95
C ALA A 137 -10.79 6.25 -7.24
N ARG A 138 -9.81 6.75 -8.01
CA ARG A 138 -9.79 8.13 -8.50
C ARG A 138 -11.01 8.45 -9.37
N PHE A 139 -11.37 7.57 -10.31
CA PHE A 139 -12.61 7.74 -11.09
C PHE A 139 -13.84 7.92 -10.20
N LEU A 140 -14.00 7.08 -9.16
CA LEU A 140 -15.13 7.23 -8.23
C LEU A 140 -15.07 8.55 -7.45
N LEU A 141 -13.90 8.90 -6.92
CA LEU A 141 -13.74 10.01 -5.98
C LEU A 141 -13.64 11.38 -6.64
N GLU A 142 -13.07 11.46 -7.84
CA GLU A 142 -12.83 12.70 -8.59
C GLU A 142 -13.96 13.00 -9.59
N GLU A 143 -14.73 11.98 -10.01
CA GLU A 143 -15.77 12.14 -11.03
C GLU A 143 -17.16 11.71 -10.55
N LEU A 144 -17.37 10.41 -10.29
CA LEU A 144 -18.72 9.86 -10.15
C LEU A 144 -19.42 10.28 -8.85
N LEU A 145 -18.75 10.16 -7.69
CA LEU A 145 -19.33 10.57 -6.41
C LEU A 145 -19.59 12.08 -6.35
N PRO A 146 -18.68 12.97 -6.81
CA PRO A 146 -18.99 14.39 -6.94
C PRO A 146 -20.19 14.70 -7.82
N GLU A 147 -20.37 13.98 -8.94
CA GLU A 147 -21.52 14.16 -9.82
C GLU A 147 -22.84 13.84 -9.10
N VAL A 148 -22.93 12.64 -8.51
CA VAL A 148 -24.12 12.21 -7.76
C VAL A 148 -24.35 13.12 -6.54
N GLY A 149 -23.27 13.61 -5.91
CA GLY A 149 -23.30 14.52 -4.78
C GLY A 149 -23.88 15.91 -5.06
N LYS A 150 -24.10 16.28 -6.33
CA LYS A 150 -24.76 17.56 -6.68
C LYS A 150 -26.21 17.61 -6.25
N SER A 151 -26.91 16.47 -6.26
CA SER A 151 -28.34 16.36 -5.94
C SER A 151 -28.62 15.57 -4.67
N LEU A 152 -27.63 14.82 -4.16
CA LEU A 152 -27.78 13.94 -3.00
C LEU A 152 -26.71 14.21 -1.94
N ASN A 153 -27.11 14.18 -0.67
CA ASN A 153 -26.23 14.33 0.48
C ASN A 153 -25.54 12.99 0.78
N LEU A 154 -24.38 12.77 0.15
CA LEU A 154 -23.57 11.57 0.32
C LEU A 154 -22.60 11.74 1.49
N THR A 155 -22.53 10.76 2.40
CA THR A 155 -21.54 10.79 3.49
C THR A 155 -20.10 10.83 2.96
N GLY A 156 -19.23 11.57 3.65
CA GLY A 156 -17.77 11.52 3.47
C GLY A 156 -17.09 10.43 4.31
N ASP A 157 -17.81 9.84 5.27
CA ASP A 157 -17.25 8.85 6.18
C ASP A 157 -16.96 7.54 5.46
N PRO A 158 -15.69 7.07 5.41
CA PRO A 158 -15.35 5.80 4.78
C PRO A 158 -15.97 4.59 5.48
N ASN A 159 -16.37 4.73 6.75
CA ASN A 159 -17.13 3.72 7.47
C ASN A 159 -18.60 3.62 7.01
N LEU A 160 -19.10 4.56 6.22
CA LEU A 160 -20.44 4.50 5.64
C LEU A 160 -20.39 4.40 4.11
N ARG A 161 -19.25 3.98 3.56
CA ARG A 161 -19.03 3.73 2.14
C ARG A 161 -18.62 2.29 1.89
N ALA A 162 -19.45 1.59 1.11
CA ALA A 162 -19.24 0.23 0.66
C ALA A 162 -19.08 0.18 -0.86
N ILE A 163 -18.45 -0.89 -1.33
CA ILE A 163 -18.29 -1.17 -2.76
C ILE A 163 -18.37 -2.67 -3.00
N GLY A 164 -18.96 -3.09 -4.10
CA GLY A 164 -19.14 -4.51 -4.35
C GLY A 164 -19.40 -4.91 -5.80
N GLY A 165 -19.07 -6.15 -6.13
CA GLY A 165 -19.30 -6.66 -7.47
C GLY A 165 -19.08 -8.16 -7.56
N SER A 166 -19.24 -8.66 -8.78
CA SER A 166 -18.96 -10.05 -9.13
C SER A 166 -17.80 -10.14 -10.11
N SER A 167 -16.99 -11.19 -10.06
CA SER A 167 -15.91 -11.41 -11.03
C SER A 167 -14.89 -10.27 -10.99
N SER A 168 -14.55 -9.66 -12.12
CA SER A 168 -13.74 -8.43 -12.14
C SER A 168 -14.30 -7.30 -11.27
N GLY A 169 -15.62 -7.20 -11.10
CA GLY A 169 -16.22 -6.25 -10.17
C GLY A 169 -15.84 -6.52 -8.70
N GLY A 170 -15.62 -7.80 -8.34
CA GLY A 170 -15.21 -8.20 -7.00
C GLY A 170 -13.78 -7.79 -6.66
N ILE A 171 -12.82 -8.07 -7.55
CA ILE A 171 -11.43 -7.58 -7.37
C ILE A 171 -11.37 -6.06 -7.42
N CYS A 172 -12.16 -5.40 -8.28
CA CYS A 172 -12.24 -3.94 -8.35
C CYS A 172 -12.68 -3.33 -7.01
N ALA A 173 -13.74 -3.88 -6.41
CA ALA A 173 -14.22 -3.47 -5.10
C ALA A 173 -13.13 -3.60 -4.02
N PHE A 174 -12.39 -4.71 -4.03
CA PHE A 174 -11.26 -4.90 -3.14
C PHE A 174 -10.13 -3.88 -3.41
N THR A 175 -9.69 -3.70 -4.66
CA THR A 175 -8.65 -2.75 -5.06
C THR A 175 -8.98 -1.33 -4.58
N VAL A 176 -10.22 -0.87 -4.77
CA VAL A 176 -10.66 0.46 -4.34
C VAL A 176 -10.53 0.63 -2.83
N ALA A 177 -11.12 -0.28 -2.05
CA ALA A 177 -11.07 -0.17 -0.59
C ALA A 177 -9.66 -0.40 -0.04
N TRP A 178 -8.87 -1.27 -0.67
CA TRP A 178 -7.49 -1.52 -0.27
C TRP A 178 -6.60 -0.31 -0.56
N SER A 179 -6.68 0.28 -1.75
CA SER A 179 -5.89 1.47 -2.11
C SER A 179 -6.38 2.74 -1.42
N ARG A 180 -7.69 2.86 -1.15
CA ARG A 180 -8.34 4.02 -0.51
C ARG A 180 -9.20 3.65 0.72
N PRO A 181 -8.62 3.08 1.80
CA PRO A 181 -9.31 2.87 3.08
C PRO A 181 -9.79 4.15 3.78
N ASP A 182 -9.28 5.31 3.34
CA ASP A 182 -9.77 6.64 3.71
C ASP A 182 -11.10 7.01 3.03
N ALA A 183 -11.51 6.26 2.01
CA ALA A 183 -12.73 6.51 1.25
C ALA A 183 -13.73 5.33 1.27
N PHE A 184 -13.27 4.08 1.27
CA PHE A 184 -14.13 2.88 1.29
C PHE A 184 -13.58 1.86 2.26
N ARG A 185 -14.43 1.33 3.16
CA ARG A 185 -14.02 0.32 4.14
C ARG A 185 -14.80 -0.98 4.10
N ARG A 186 -15.82 -1.09 3.24
CA ARG A 186 -16.66 -2.29 3.12
C ARG A 186 -16.59 -2.83 1.70
N VAL A 187 -16.17 -4.08 1.58
CA VAL A 187 -16.00 -4.78 0.31
C VAL A 187 -16.94 -5.97 0.25
N LEU A 188 -17.72 -6.05 -0.83
CA LEU A 188 -18.52 -7.22 -1.19
C LEU A 188 -18.00 -7.82 -2.50
N SER A 189 -17.41 -9.01 -2.45
CA SER A 189 -16.79 -9.65 -3.61
C SER A 189 -17.35 -11.05 -3.82
N PHE A 190 -18.17 -11.20 -4.85
CA PHE A 190 -18.66 -12.50 -5.32
C PHE A 190 -17.78 -13.02 -6.46
N ILE A 191 -17.38 -14.30 -6.41
CA ILE A 191 -16.59 -15.00 -7.44
C ILE A 191 -15.44 -14.13 -7.98
N GLY A 192 -14.67 -13.50 -7.09
CA GLY A 192 -13.73 -12.43 -7.45
C GLY A 192 -12.55 -12.91 -8.29
N SER A 193 -12.10 -12.11 -9.26
CA SER A 193 -10.99 -12.48 -10.17
C SER A 193 -9.59 -12.33 -9.56
N TYR A 194 -9.35 -12.93 -8.39
CA TYR A 194 -8.03 -12.99 -7.73
C TYR A 194 -7.07 -13.98 -8.44
N THR A 195 -6.96 -13.84 -9.76
CA THR A 195 -6.17 -14.67 -10.67
C THR A 195 -5.32 -13.77 -11.60
N GLY A 196 -4.47 -14.39 -12.41
CA GLY A 196 -3.52 -13.71 -13.29
C GLY A 196 -4.11 -13.02 -14.52
N LEU A 197 -5.38 -12.56 -14.49
CA LEU A 197 -5.95 -11.76 -15.59
C LEU A 197 -5.14 -10.47 -15.81
N ARG A 198 -4.85 -9.79 -14.68
CA ARG A 198 -3.96 -8.62 -14.60
C ARG A 198 -3.20 -8.61 -13.27
N ALA A 199 -2.54 -9.72 -12.95
CA ALA A 199 -1.76 -9.92 -11.71
C ALA A 199 -2.57 -9.94 -10.39
N GLY A 200 -3.88 -10.23 -10.45
CA GLY A 200 -4.74 -10.35 -9.26
C GLY A 200 -4.33 -11.48 -8.31
N ASP A 201 -3.61 -12.48 -8.82
CA ASP A 201 -2.98 -13.57 -8.07
C ASP A 201 -1.85 -13.10 -7.13
N THR A 202 -1.36 -11.87 -7.30
CA THR A 202 -0.35 -11.28 -6.40
C THR A 202 -0.94 -10.76 -5.09
N TYR A 203 -2.25 -10.43 -5.06
CA TYR A 203 -2.90 -9.85 -3.88
C TYR A 203 -2.74 -10.68 -2.61
N PRO A 204 -2.96 -12.02 -2.60
CA PRO A 204 -2.76 -12.83 -1.41
C PRO A 204 -1.36 -12.67 -0.80
N THR A 205 -0.32 -12.50 -1.63
CA THR A 205 1.05 -12.29 -1.16
C THR A 205 1.25 -10.86 -0.64
N LEU A 206 0.73 -9.84 -1.33
CA LEU A 206 0.82 -8.45 -0.89
C LEU A 206 0.08 -8.24 0.45
N VAL A 207 -1.13 -8.76 0.60
CA VAL A 207 -1.93 -8.72 1.84
C VAL A 207 -1.15 -9.27 3.04
N ARG A 208 -0.35 -10.32 2.84
CA ARG A 208 0.46 -10.94 3.91
C ARG A 208 1.69 -10.14 4.30
N LYS A 209 2.15 -9.23 3.43
CA LYS A 209 3.36 -8.42 3.64
C LYS A 209 3.01 -7.00 4.06
N THR A 210 1.88 -6.46 3.62
CA THR A 210 1.50 -5.07 3.86
C THR A 210 0.86 -4.88 5.24
N GLU A 211 1.16 -3.75 5.87
CA GLU A 211 0.50 -3.31 7.08
C GLU A 211 -1.04 -3.37 6.93
N PRO A 212 -1.78 -3.92 7.92
CA PRO A 212 -3.22 -4.05 7.81
C PRO A 212 -3.92 -2.70 7.67
N ARG A 213 -4.95 -2.67 6.85
CA ARG A 213 -5.77 -1.51 6.52
C ARG A 213 -7.16 -1.66 7.17
N PRO A 214 -7.86 -0.57 7.51
CA PRO A 214 -9.14 -0.63 8.21
C PRO A 214 -10.30 -0.98 7.27
N ILE A 215 -10.29 -2.18 6.67
CA ILE A 215 -11.37 -2.64 5.79
C ILE A 215 -12.00 -3.96 6.26
N ARG A 216 -13.25 -4.16 5.89
CA ARG A 216 -14.04 -5.39 6.08
C ARG A 216 -14.39 -5.99 4.73
N VAL A 217 -14.20 -7.29 4.58
CA VAL A 217 -14.33 -7.98 3.29
C VAL A 217 -15.25 -9.19 3.40
N PHE A 218 -16.35 -9.18 2.64
CA PHE A 218 -17.15 -10.37 2.39
C PHE A 218 -16.74 -10.98 1.06
N LEU A 219 -16.37 -12.26 1.09
CA LEU A 219 -16.03 -13.07 -0.07
C LEU A 219 -17.05 -14.18 -0.25
N GLN A 220 -17.37 -14.52 -1.50
CA GLN A 220 -18.03 -15.77 -1.83
C GLN A 220 -17.45 -16.35 -3.11
N ASP A 221 -17.32 -17.66 -3.17
CA ASP A 221 -16.97 -18.38 -4.39
C ASP A 221 -17.52 -19.82 -4.37
N GLY A 222 -17.53 -20.50 -5.51
CA GLY A 222 -18.00 -21.86 -5.70
C GLY A 222 -16.89 -22.81 -6.20
N ARG A 223 -16.92 -24.06 -5.74
CA ARG A 223 -15.92 -25.10 -6.08
C ARG A 223 -15.82 -25.43 -7.58
N ARG A 224 -16.81 -25.04 -8.39
CA ARG A 224 -16.85 -25.27 -9.84
C ARG A 224 -16.59 -23.99 -10.64
N ASP A 225 -16.04 -22.95 -10.01
CA ASP A 225 -15.69 -21.70 -10.70
C ASP A 225 -14.59 -21.94 -11.77
N LEU A 226 -14.27 -20.90 -12.55
CA LEU A 226 -13.36 -20.96 -13.68
C LEU A 226 -12.00 -21.52 -13.30
N ASP A 227 -11.48 -22.37 -14.19
CA ASP A 227 -10.08 -22.76 -14.26
C ASP A 227 -9.60 -22.55 -15.70
N ILE A 228 -8.90 -21.44 -15.91
CA ILE A 228 -8.51 -20.95 -17.24
C ILE A 228 -7.04 -20.53 -17.27
N TYR A 229 -6.56 -20.00 -18.39
CA TYR A 229 -5.15 -19.59 -18.55
C TYR A 229 -4.63 -18.61 -17.48
N SER A 230 -5.51 -17.86 -16.81
CA SER A 230 -5.16 -16.95 -15.72
C SER A 230 -5.11 -17.63 -14.34
N GLY A 231 -5.53 -18.89 -14.23
CA GLY A 231 -5.53 -19.68 -13.00
C GLY A 231 -6.92 -20.17 -12.59
N ASN A 232 -6.94 -20.85 -11.45
CA ASN A 232 -8.13 -21.41 -10.83
C ASN A 232 -8.76 -20.42 -9.84
N TRP A 233 -9.96 -19.95 -10.13
CA TRP A 233 -10.61 -18.86 -9.39
C TRP A 233 -11.04 -19.28 -7.99
N TRP A 234 -11.53 -20.51 -7.85
CA TRP A 234 -11.84 -21.13 -6.57
C TRP A 234 -10.62 -21.16 -5.64
N VAL A 235 -9.45 -21.51 -6.16
CA VAL A 235 -8.18 -21.48 -5.41
C VAL A 235 -7.75 -20.03 -5.15
N GLY A 236 -7.93 -19.12 -6.10
CA GLY A 236 -7.65 -17.69 -5.94
C GLY A 236 -8.42 -17.04 -4.79
N ASN A 237 -9.74 -17.22 -4.72
CA ASN A 237 -10.57 -16.69 -3.63
C ASN A 237 -10.23 -17.34 -2.27
N GLN A 238 -9.87 -18.63 -2.23
CA GLN A 238 -9.35 -19.26 -1.01
C GLN A 238 -8.02 -18.67 -0.56
N ALA A 239 -7.08 -18.44 -1.48
CA ALA A 239 -5.80 -17.81 -1.17
C ALA A 239 -6.01 -16.39 -0.63
N MET A 240 -6.94 -15.64 -1.23
CA MET A 240 -7.32 -14.31 -0.79
C MET A 240 -7.93 -14.31 0.62
N ALA A 241 -8.91 -15.18 0.87
CA ALA A 241 -9.51 -15.34 2.20
C ALA A 241 -8.45 -15.71 3.25
N SER A 242 -7.58 -16.68 2.95
CA SER A 242 -6.49 -17.11 3.83
C SER A 242 -5.51 -15.97 4.13
N ALA A 243 -5.20 -15.13 3.15
CA ALA A 243 -4.32 -13.97 3.34
C ALA A 243 -4.97 -12.90 4.24
N LEU A 244 -6.25 -12.61 4.04
CA LEU A 244 -7.00 -11.65 4.86
C LEU A 244 -7.13 -12.13 6.31
N GLU A 245 -7.45 -13.42 6.52
CA GLU A 245 -7.51 -14.03 7.86
C GLU A 245 -6.14 -13.97 8.55
N TYR A 246 -5.07 -14.26 7.81
CA TYR A 246 -3.70 -14.20 8.29
C TYR A 246 -3.30 -12.80 8.76
N ALA A 247 -3.62 -11.77 7.98
CA ALA A 247 -3.35 -10.38 8.33
C ALA A 247 -4.34 -9.82 9.38
N GLY A 248 -5.35 -10.61 9.75
CA GLY A 248 -6.30 -10.32 10.82
C GLY A 248 -7.43 -9.37 10.43
N TYR A 249 -7.74 -9.26 9.13
CA TYR A 249 -8.88 -8.48 8.65
C TYR A 249 -10.20 -9.02 9.19
N ASP A 250 -11.21 -8.15 9.24
CA ASP A 250 -12.59 -8.56 9.43
C ASP A 250 -13.11 -9.16 8.11
N VAL A 251 -13.00 -10.47 7.97
CA VAL A 251 -13.30 -11.20 6.73
C VAL A 251 -14.29 -12.33 6.97
N ARG A 252 -15.17 -12.56 5.99
CA ARG A 252 -16.01 -13.76 5.90
C ARG A 252 -15.98 -14.31 4.50
N PHE A 253 -15.65 -15.60 4.37
CA PHE A 253 -15.67 -16.31 3.11
C PHE A 253 -16.76 -17.37 3.09
N ILE A 254 -17.73 -17.20 2.20
CA ILE A 254 -18.81 -18.18 1.97
C ILE A 254 -18.44 -19.07 0.78
N GLN A 255 -18.37 -20.36 1.06
CA GLN A 255 -18.07 -21.38 0.07
C GLN A 255 -19.36 -22.01 -0.43
N GLY A 256 -19.46 -22.27 -1.73
CA GLY A 256 -20.50 -23.15 -2.28
C GLY A 256 -19.99 -24.05 -3.38
N ASP A 257 -20.92 -24.55 -4.18
CA ASP A 257 -20.64 -25.58 -5.18
C ASP A 257 -20.98 -25.15 -6.61
N ARG A 258 -21.41 -23.90 -6.82
CA ARG A 258 -21.73 -23.35 -8.16
C ARG A 258 -20.46 -23.04 -8.97
N GLY A 259 -20.65 -22.76 -10.26
CA GLY A 259 -19.59 -22.28 -11.15
C GLY A 259 -19.55 -20.76 -11.24
N HIS A 260 -19.02 -20.24 -12.36
CA HIS A 260 -18.95 -18.80 -12.64
C HIS A 260 -20.32 -18.20 -12.99
N ASP A 261 -21.24 -18.26 -12.04
CA ASP A 261 -22.62 -17.80 -12.17
C ASP A 261 -23.02 -16.94 -10.95
N ASN A 262 -24.16 -16.27 -11.05
CA ASN A 262 -24.68 -15.42 -9.97
C ASN A 262 -25.66 -16.17 -9.05
N VAL A 263 -25.80 -17.49 -9.16
CA VAL A 263 -26.89 -18.24 -8.52
C VAL A 263 -26.76 -18.24 -7.00
N GLN A 264 -25.59 -18.64 -6.48
CA GLN A 264 -25.34 -18.61 -5.04
C GLN A 264 -25.20 -17.18 -4.51
N GLY A 265 -24.37 -16.36 -5.16
CA GLY A 265 -24.09 -14.99 -4.72
C GLY A 265 -25.37 -14.16 -4.54
N SER A 266 -26.30 -14.23 -5.50
CA SER A 266 -27.59 -13.53 -5.41
C SER A 266 -28.48 -14.03 -4.27
N ALA A 267 -28.54 -15.35 -4.05
CA ALA A 267 -29.35 -15.93 -3.00
C ALA A 267 -28.90 -15.50 -1.59
N ILE A 268 -27.58 -15.33 -1.39
CA ILE A 268 -27.00 -14.93 -0.11
C ILE A 268 -26.77 -13.42 0.01
N LEU A 269 -27.09 -12.62 -1.01
CA LEU A 269 -26.86 -11.18 -1.00
C LEU A 269 -27.47 -10.49 0.23
N PRO A 270 -28.73 -10.77 0.65
CA PRO A 270 -29.29 -10.16 1.86
C PRO A 270 -28.46 -10.41 3.11
N ASP A 271 -28.02 -11.66 3.33
CA ASP A 271 -27.20 -12.04 4.49
C ASP A 271 -25.78 -11.47 4.40
N ALA A 272 -25.23 -11.38 3.18
CA ALA A 272 -23.95 -10.74 2.95
C ALA A 272 -23.99 -9.25 3.31
N LEU A 273 -25.07 -8.55 2.93
CA LEU A 273 -25.26 -7.13 3.26
C LEU A 273 -25.47 -6.93 4.76
N ARG A 274 -26.28 -7.76 5.43
CA ARG A 274 -26.41 -7.73 6.90
C ARG A 274 -25.06 -7.89 7.58
N TRP A 275 -24.27 -8.88 7.16
CA TRP A 275 -22.94 -9.10 7.74
C TRP A 275 -21.99 -7.96 7.45
N LEU A 276 -22.01 -7.41 6.24
CA LEU A 276 -21.12 -6.32 5.82
C LEU A 276 -21.42 -5.04 6.59
N TRP A 277 -22.71 -4.72 6.73
CA TRP A 277 -23.18 -3.53 7.42
C TRP A 277 -23.25 -3.69 8.93
N ARG A 278 -23.15 -4.88 9.52
CA ARG A 278 -23.20 -5.04 10.99
C ARG A 278 -22.38 -4.00 11.73
N ASP A 279 -22.95 -3.46 12.80
CA ASP A 279 -22.28 -2.46 13.63
C ASP A 279 -21.79 -1.24 12.81
N TRP A 280 -22.54 -0.79 11.79
CA TRP A 280 -22.11 0.31 10.89
C TRP A 280 -21.88 1.65 11.60
N LYS A 281 -22.28 1.76 12.86
CA LYS A 281 -22.00 2.92 13.72
C LYS A 281 -20.59 2.86 14.33
N ASP A 282 -20.01 1.68 14.42
CA ASP A 282 -18.67 1.47 14.95
C ASP A 282 -17.63 1.54 13.82
N PRO A 283 -16.49 2.22 14.03
CA PRO A 283 -15.47 2.34 13.01
C PRO A 283 -14.79 1.00 12.76
N ILE A 284 -14.68 0.59 11.50
CA ILE A 284 -13.74 -0.48 11.14
C ILE A 284 -12.32 0.02 11.40
N THR A 285 -11.56 -0.73 12.20
CA THR A 285 -10.15 -0.44 12.53
C THR A 285 -9.22 -1.46 11.89
N ALA A 286 -7.99 -1.05 11.60
CA ALA A 286 -6.96 -1.96 11.13
C ALA A 286 -6.66 -3.04 12.18
N SER A 287 -6.33 -4.24 11.71
CA SER A 287 -5.84 -5.32 12.57
C SER A 287 -4.57 -4.89 13.29
N LYS A 288 -4.53 -5.08 14.61
CA LYS A 288 -3.32 -4.89 15.43
C LYS A 288 -2.47 -6.16 15.54
N GLY A 289 -2.74 -7.15 14.69
CA GLY A 289 -2.24 -8.52 14.84
C GLY A 289 -2.97 -9.29 15.94
N ARG A 290 -2.79 -10.61 15.96
CA ARG A 290 -3.25 -11.46 17.07
C ARG A 290 -2.04 -11.79 17.96
N PRO A 291 -2.10 -11.57 19.28
CA PRO A 291 -1.05 -12.03 20.20
C PRO A 291 -0.78 -13.52 19.98
N GLY A 292 0.47 -13.91 19.73
CA GLY A 292 0.86 -15.31 19.47
C GLY A 292 0.65 -15.81 18.04
N ALA A 293 0.15 -14.99 17.11
CA ALA A 293 0.22 -15.31 15.68
C ALA A 293 1.63 -14.99 15.16
N GLU A 294 2.56 -15.94 15.31
CA GLU A 294 3.99 -15.88 14.97
C GLU A 294 4.34 -15.57 13.50
N ARG A 295 3.42 -15.01 12.70
CA ARG A 295 3.60 -14.98 11.25
C ARG A 295 3.51 -13.59 10.62
N HIS A 296 2.78 -12.61 11.18
CA HIS A 296 2.72 -11.30 10.53
C HIS A 296 3.95 -10.44 10.85
N TYR A 297 5.02 -10.60 10.06
CA TYR A 297 6.32 -9.94 10.27
C TYR A 297 6.22 -8.42 10.46
N VAL A 298 5.24 -7.75 9.85
CA VAL A 298 5.05 -6.31 10.01
C VAL A 298 4.81 -5.92 11.48
N THR A 299 4.16 -6.77 12.30
CA THR A 299 3.91 -6.50 13.73
C THR A 299 5.08 -6.87 14.64
N GLU A 300 6.09 -7.57 14.13
CA GLU A 300 7.38 -7.69 14.83
C GLU A 300 8.19 -6.40 14.71
N ILE A 301 7.97 -5.65 13.62
CA ILE A 301 8.63 -4.39 13.36
C ILE A 301 7.84 -3.23 13.97
N LEU A 302 6.56 -3.12 13.67
CA LEU A 302 5.70 -2.01 14.09
C LEU A 302 5.07 -2.28 15.45
N ASP A 303 4.91 -1.23 16.24
CA ASP A 303 3.98 -1.25 17.35
C ASP A 303 2.60 -0.73 16.89
N PRO A 304 1.54 -1.56 16.87
CA PRO A 304 0.22 -1.14 16.40
C PRO A 304 -0.47 -0.13 17.31
N ALA A 305 0.14 0.25 18.43
CA ALA A 305 -0.28 1.39 19.25
C ALA A 305 0.36 2.73 18.81
N GLN A 306 1.35 2.68 17.92
CA GLN A 306 2.09 3.84 17.45
C GLN A 306 1.76 4.14 15.99
N GLU A 307 1.30 5.37 15.76
CA GLU A 307 0.94 5.90 14.45
C GLU A 307 2.03 6.84 13.92
N TRP A 308 2.02 7.11 12.62
CA TRP A 308 2.81 8.18 12.05
C TRP A 308 2.39 9.54 12.60
N ARG A 309 3.37 10.36 12.98
CA ARG A 309 3.18 11.74 13.45
C ARG A 309 3.94 12.70 12.55
N LEU A 310 3.29 13.78 12.16
CA LEU A 310 3.94 14.87 11.43
C LEU A 310 4.97 15.55 12.33
N VAL A 311 6.16 15.81 11.80
CA VAL A 311 7.25 16.48 12.51
C VAL A 311 7.54 17.85 11.91
N SER A 312 7.53 17.93 10.58
CA SER A 312 7.80 19.16 9.84
C SER A 312 7.07 19.14 8.49
N GLU A 313 6.62 20.30 8.02
CA GLU A 313 5.93 20.47 6.75
C GLU A 313 6.22 21.83 6.10
N GLY A 314 5.80 22.01 4.85
CA GLY A 314 6.03 23.25 4.09
C GLY A 314 7.42 23.34 3.46
N HIS A 315 8.12 22.22 3.35
CA HIS A 315 9.41 22.13 2.66
C HIS A 315 9.23 22.23 1.14
N ALA A 316 10.23 22.77 0.44
CA ALA A 316 10.20 22.72 -1.01
C ALA A 316 10.39 21.28 -1.52
N GLU A 317 11.24 20.50 -0.83
CA GLU A 317 11.44 19.06 -1.05
C GLU A 317 12.27 18.48 0.10
N ALA A 318 11.63 17.83 1.07
CA ALA A 318 12.32 17.14 2.15
C ALA A 318 12.95 15.83 1.63
N ALA A 319 14.26 15.66 1.85
CA ALA A 319 15.00 14.48 1.39
C ALA A 319 16.19 14.13 2.28
N SER A 320 16.78 12.97 1.99
CA SER A 320 18.08 12.51 2.51
C SER A 320 18.23 12.67 4.04
N PRO A 321 17.34 12.05 4.84
CA PRO A 321 17.45 12.13 6.28
C PRO A 321 18.67 11.35 6.78
N ALA A 322 19.40 11.90 7.75
CA ALA A 322 20.57 11.30 8.38
C ALA A 322 20.53 11.53 9.89
N VAL A 323 20.88 10.51 10.67
CA VAL A 323 20.83 10.54 12.13
C VAL A 323 22.21 10.82 12.72
N ASP A 324 22.29 11.68 13.72
CA ASP A 324 23.53 11.98 14.45
C ASP A 324 23.76 10.97 15.61
N PRO A 325 24.96 10.97 16.24
CA PRO A 325 25.24 10.07 17.37
C PRO A 325 24.33 10.22 18.61
N ARG A 326 23.55 11.31 18.71
CA ARG A 326 22.61 11.57 19.81
C ARG A 326 21.19 11.15 19.47
N GLY A 327 20.93 10.75 18.22
CA GLY A 327 19.60 10.40 17.72
C GLY A 327 18.83 11.56 17.10
N ASP A 328 19.43 12.75 16.97
CA ASP A 328 18.82 13.87 16.23
C ASP A 328 18.88 13.58 14.73
N VAL A 329 17.90 14.08 13.97
CA VAL A 329 17.80 13.81 12.52
C VAL A 329 18.00 15.09 11.72
N CYS A 330 18.98 15.10 10.83
CA CYS A 330 19.15 16.13 9.81
C CYS A 330 18.51 15.71 8.50
N PHE A 331 18.01 16.65 7.71
CA PHE A 331 17.47 16.39 6.37
C PHE A 331 17.68 17.60 5.45
N THR A 332 17.67 17.37 4.14
CA THR A 332 17.84 18.43 3.14
C THR A 332 16.50 18.99 2.69
N ASP A 333 16.49 20.27 2.33
CA ASP A 333 15.38 20.97 1.69
C ASP A 333 15.93 22.06 0.77
N ARG A 334 16.25 21.67 -0.48
CA ARG A 334 16.84 22.48 -1.57
C ARG A 334 18.01 23.39 -1.18
N ARG A 335 17.76 24.48 -0.46
CA ARG A 335 18.74 25.51 -0.05
C ARG A 335 19.13 25.43 1.44
N ARG A 336 18.52 24.53 2.20
CA ARG A 336 18.74 24.39 3.64
C ARG A 336 18.99 22.93 4.02
N ILE A 337 19.71 22.79 5.12
CA ILE A 337 19.76 21.57 5.91
C ILE A 337 19.06 21.89 7.24
N TYR A 338 18.04 21.12 7.56
CA TYR A 338 17.32 21.21 8.83
C TYR A 338 17.81 20.14 9.79
N ARG A 339 17.57 20.35 11.07
CA ARG A 339 17.79 19.39 12.15
C ARG A 339 16.54 19.32 13.02
N ILE A 340 16.17 18.09 13.35
CA ILE A 340 15.09 17.74 14.27
C ILE A 340 15.76 17.28 15.56
N ASP A 341 15.54 18.04 16.63
CA ASP A 341 15.90 17.61 17.98
C ASP A 341 14.92 16.52 18.42
N HIS A 342 15.44 15.33 18.73
CA HIS A 342 14.56 14.19 19.00
C HIS A 342 13.83 14.29 20.33
N ALA A 343 14.42 14.97 21.32
CA ALA A 343 13.89 15.08 22.67
C ALA A 343 12.70 16.06 22.73
N THR A 344 12.80 17.17 22.00
CA THR A 344 11.78 18.22 21.93
C THR A 344 10.85 18.05 20.74
N GLY A 345 11.30 17.39 19.67
CA GLY A 345 10.62 17.34 18.37
C GLY A 345 10.74 18.63 17.56
N GLN A 346 11.54 19.61 18.00
CA GLN A 346 11.68 20.90 17.33
C GLN A 346 12.52 20.78 16.06
N THR A 347 12.02 21.33 14.96
CA THR A 347 12.76 21.46 13.69
C THR A 347 13.39 22.86 13.60
N SER A 348 14.68 22.94 13.31
CA SER A 348 15.43 24.19 13.14
C SER A 348 16.41 24.11 11.97
N VAL A 349 16.78 25.25 11.40
CA VAL A 349 17.80 25.30 10.35
C VAL A 349 19.16 25.00 10.97
N PHE A 350 19.82 23.95 10.49
CA PHE A 350 21.20 23.62 10.84
C PHE A 350 22.20 24.42 9.98
N LYS A 351 21.95 24.50 8.67
CA LYS A 351 22.81 25.21 7.72
C LYS A 351 22.03 25.74 6.52
N GLU A 352 22.29 26.98 6.15
CA GLU A 352 21.88 27.54 4.85
C GLU A 352 22.85 27.06 3.77
N ALA A 353 22.60 25.86 3.24
CA ALA A 353 23.38 25.26 2.16
C ALA A 353 22.51 24.30 1.34
N THR A 354 22.80 24.22 0.04
CA THR A 354 22.25 23.19 -0.83
C THR A 354 23.02 21.89 -0.67
N ALA A 355 22.31 20.80 -0.39
CA ALA A 355 22.88 19.46 -0.34
C ALA A 355 21.93 18.44 -1.00
N ARG A 356 22.49 17.44 -1.69
CA ARG A 356 21.73 16.31 -2.28
C ARG A 356 21.58 15.15 -1.29
N ALA A 357 22.69 14.74 -0.69
CA ALA A 357 22.73 13.70 0.33
C ALA A 357 23.44 14.15 1.59
N LEU A 358 23.08 13.48 2.68
CA LEU A 358 23.64 13.65 4.01
C LEU A 358 24.05 12.29 4.57
N ALA A 359 25.16 12.26 5.30
CA ALA A 359 25.55 11.12 6.11
C ALA A 359 26.32 11.62 7.34
N PHE A 360 26.14 10.99 8.49
CA PHE A 360 26.98 11.25 9.65
C PHE A 360 28.16 10.27 9.68
N GLY A 361 29.33 10.77 10.07
CA GLY A 361 30.52 9.95 10.33
C GLY A 361 30.61 9.42 11.75
N PRO A 362 31.53 8.47 12.00
CA PRO A 362 31.89 8.05 13.36
C PRO A 362 32.46 9.21 14.21
N ASP A 363 32.96 10.27 13.58
CA ASP A 363 33.48 11.48 14.23
C ASP A 363 32.38 12.49 14.60
N GLY A 364 31.11 12.16 14.33
CA GLY A 364 29.95 13.00 14.61
C GLY A 364 29.78 14.18 13.64
N ARG A 365 30.58 14.25 12.57
CA ARG A 365 30.45 15.29 11.54
C ARG A 365 29.36 14.91 10.53
N LEU A 366 28.66 15.94 10.03
CA LEU A 366 27.67 15.78 8.97
C LEU A 366 28.35 15.98 7.61
N TYR A 367 28.53 14.90 6.86
CA TYR A 367 28.92 14.95 5.47
C TYR A 367 27.73 15.36 4.61
N ALA A 368 27.96 16.26 3.65
CA ALA A 368 26.96 16.76 2.74
C ALA A 368 27.50 16.82 1.31
N SER A 369 26.76 16.25 0.36
CA SER A 369 27.06 16.42 -1.06
C SER A 369 26.54 17.77 -1.56
N GLN A 370 27.43 18.63 -2.04
CA GLN A 370 27.08 19.90 -2.68
C GLN A 370 27.22 19.80 -4.20
N GLY A 371 26.31 19.07 -4.86
CA GLY A 371 26.39 18.78 -6.30
C GLY A 371 26.60 20.02 -7.20
N ALA A 372 25.93 21.15 -6.92
CA ALA A 372 26.12 22.39 -7.68
C ALA A 372 27.53 22.99 -7.58
N ARG A 373 28.23 22.73 -6.46
CA ARG A 373 29.63 23.14 -6.24
C ARG A 373 30.62 22.01 -6.53
N ARG A 374 30.14 20.84 -6.96
CA ARG A 374 30.92 19.65 -7.26
C ARG A 374 31.90 19.28 -6.14
N ARG A 375 31.40 19.13 -4.91
CA ARG A 375 32.24 18.78 -3.76
C ARG A 375 31.45 18.07 -2.66
N ILE A 376 32.15 17.32 -1.83
CA ILE A 376 31.66 16.81 -0.55
C ILE A 376 32.27 17.68 0.55
N VAL A 377 31.44 18.12 1.50
CA VAL A 377 31.90 18.88 2.67
C VAL A 377 31.50 18.16 3.95
N ALA A 378 32.20 18.46 5.05
CA ALA A 378 31.86 17.97 6.38
C ALA A 378 31.60 19.16 7.32
N TYR A 379 30.43 19.16 7.96
CA TYR A 379 30.05 20.14 8.97
C TYR A 379 30.32 19.60 10.37
N GLY A 380 31.01 20.38 11.21
CA GLY A 380 31.04 20.11 12.65
C GLY A 380 29.70 20.46 13.32
N ALA A 381 29.55 20.13 14.60
CA ALA A 381 28.31 20.38 15.36
C ALA A 381 27.88 21.86 15.40
N ALA A 382 28.85 22.78 15.30
CA ALA A 382 28.63 24.23 15.22
C ALA A 382 28.37 24.74 13.78
N GLY A 383 28.34 23.86 12.78
CA GLY A 383 28.11 24.21 11.37
C GLY A 383 29.34 24.73 10.63
N ASN A 384 30.54 24.62 11.21
CA ASN A 384 31.80 24.94 10.55
C ASN A 384 32.07 23.94 9.41
N GLU A 385 32.40 24.46 8.23
CA GLU A 385 32.55 23.69 7.00
C GLU A 385 34.03 23.34 6.75
N SER A 386 34.32 22.12 6.33
CA SER A 386 35.56 21.79 5.61
C SER A 386 35.27 20.98 4.36
N VAL A 387 36.06 21.18 3.32
CA VAL A 387 36.00 20.37 2.10
C VAL A 387 36.62 19.00 2.40
N VAL A 388 35.95 17.94 1.98
CA VAL A 388 36.42 16.55 2.07
C VAL A 388 36.93 16.09 0.72
N ALA A 389 36.11 16.25 -0.33
CA ALA A 389 36.49 15.96 -1.71
C ALA A 389 36.04 17.12 -2.61
N ASP A 390 36.90 17.54 -3.53
CA ASP A 390 36.62 18.62 -4.49
C ASP A 390 36.59 18.08 -5.92
N GLY A 391 35.79 18.72 -6.79
CA GLY A 391 35.60 18.30 -8.18
C GLY A 391 34.68 17.09 -8.40
N VAL A 392 34.03 16.57 -7.35
CA VAL A 392 33.17 15.35 -7.38
C VAL A 392 31.68 15.67 -7.50
N ASP A 393 30.92 14.84 -8.23
CA ASP A 393 29.46 15.01 -8.40
C ASP A 393 28.69 13.94 -7.61
N ALA A 394 28.73 14.03 -6.28
CA ALA A 394 28.11 13.03 -5.41
C ALA A 394 26.57 13.17 -5.37
N ASP A 395 25.83 12.07 -5.41
CA ASP A 395 24.36 12.08 -5.24
C ASP A 395 23.91 11.43 -3.93
N GLN A 396 24.43 10.24 -3.62
CA GLN A 396 24.25 9.54 -2.35
C GLN A 396 25.59 9.41 -1.65
N ILE A 397 25.61 9.45 -0.31
CA ILE A 397 26.82 9.27 0.50
C ILE A 397 26.52 8.28 1.62
N VAL A 398 27.45 7.38 1.91
CA VAL A 398 27.46 6.57 3.14
C VAL A 398 28.85 6.62 3.78
N ALA A 399 28.88 6.70 5.11
CA ALA A 399 30.11 6.70 5.90
C ALA A 399 30.28 5.37 6.65
N GLY A 400 31.50 4.83 6.60
CA GLY A 400 31.89 3.61 7.31
C GLY A 400 32.43 3.89 8.71
N ALA A 401 32.61 2.82 9.49
CA ALA A 401 33.04 2.88 10.88
C ALA A 401 34.45 3.43 11.10
N ARG A 402 35.34 3.35 10.10
CA ARG A 402 36.71 3.89 10.21
C ARG A 402 36.87 5.25 9.51
N GLY A 403 35.76 5.91 9.20
CA GLY A 403 35.73 7.24 8.58
C GLY A 403 35.88 7.23 7.05
N GLU A 404 35.89 6.06 6.42
CA GLU A 404 35.79 5.95 4.97
C GLU A 404 34.43 6.38 4.42
N LEU A 405 34.40 6.85 3.18
CA LEU A 405 33.20 7.27 2.47
C LEU A 405 33.03 6.48 1.19
N TRP A 406 31.78 6.13 0.89
CA TRP A 406 31.34 5.77 -0.45
C TRP A 406 30.32 6.79 -0.94
N TRP A 407 30.37 7.12 -2.22
CA TRP A 407 29.34 7.95 -2.83
C TRP A 407 29.03 7.51 -4.24
N SER A 408 27.79 7.73 -4.65
CA SER A 408 27.39 7.57 -6.04
C SER A 408 27.68 8.83 -6.84
N ASP A 409 28.09 8.64 -8.09
CA ASP A 409 28.20 9.67 -9.11
C ASP A 409 27.18 9.35 -10.21
N PRO A 410 26.04 10.06 -10.26
CA PRO A 410 24.97 9.76 -11.20
C PRO A 410 25.34 10.18 -12.63
N ARG A 411 26.29 11.11 -12.80
CA ARG A 411 26.68 11.63 -14.12
C ARG A 411 27.41 10.57 -14.93
N ASP A 412 28.32 9.87 -14.27
CA ASP A 412 29.14 8.81 -14.89
C ASP A 412 28.65 7.39 -14.54
N ALA A 413 27.59 7.27 -13.74
CA ALA A 413 27.05 6.00 -13.22
C ALA A 413 28.11 5.17 -12.47
N ARG A 414 28.83 5.82 -11.55
CA ARG A 414 29.93 5.24 -10.77
C ARG A 414 29.63 5.21 -9.29
N VAL A 415 30.29 4.30 -8.58
CA VAL A 415 30.43 4.36 -7.13
C VAL A 415 31.90 4.59 -6.81
N TRP A 416 32.15 5.61 -6.02
CA TRP A 416 33.47 6.01 -5.55
C TRP A 416 33.67 5.59 -4.10
N TYR A 417 34.94 5.47 -3.73
CA TYR A 417 35.39 5.19 -2.38
C TYR A 417 36.58 6.11 -2.03
N GLU A 418 36.60 6.59 -0.80
CA GLU A 418 37.72 7.29 -0.20
C GLU A 418 37.91 6.82 1.25
N GLY A 419 39.08 6.27 1.56
CA GLY A 419 39.43 5.98 2.96
C GLY A 419 39.79 7.26 3.72
N ALA A 420 39.83 7.22 5.05
CA ALA A 420 40.03 8.41 5.90
C ALA A 420 41.29 9.28 5.61
N ALA A 421 42.30 8.72 4.92
CA ALA A 421 43.51 9.43 4.47
C ALA A 421 43.84 9.15 2.98
N GLY A 422 42.87 8.61 2.23
CA GLY A 422 43.07 8.10 0.88
C GLY A 422 42.79 9.13 -0.21
N VAL A 423 43.09 8.75 -1.46
CA VAL A 423 42.64 9.48 -2.66
C VAL A 423 41.34 8.81 -3.15
N PRO A 424 40.32 9.59 -3.55
CA PRO A 424 39.11 9.06 -4.18
C PRO A 424 39.42 8.12 -5.35
N ARG A 425 38.77 6.95 -5.38
CA ARG A 425 38.85 6.00 -6.49
C ARG A 425 37.50 5.38 -6.82
N VAL A 426 37.31 5.00 -8.08
CA VAL A 426 36.12 4.26 -8.53
C VAL A 426 36.21 2.82 -8.03
N VAL A 427 35.13 2.31 -7.45
CA VAL A 427 34.99 0.92 -6.97
C VAL A 427 33.89 0.16 -7.70
N HIS A 428 33.04 0.84 -8.48
CA HIS A 428 32.05 0.23 -9.36
C HIS A 428 31.61 1.19 -10.47
N GLU A 429 31.17 0.66 -11.62
CA GLU A 429 30.65 1.43 -12.78
C GLU A 429 29.36 0.80 -13.35
N GLY A 430 28.63 1.55 -14.17
CA GLY A 430 27.45 1.07 -14.89
C GLY A 430 26.15 1.05 -14.07
N PHE A 431 26.09 1.81 -12.98
CA PHE A 431 24.98 1.79 -12.03
C PHE A 431 24.54 3.19 -11.60
N ALA A 432 23.29 3.57 -11.94
CA ALA A 432 22.70 4.85 -11.57
C ALA A 432 22.01 4.74 -10.21
N THR A 433 22.75 5.04 -9.15
CA THR A 433 22.29 4.83 -7.76
C THR A 433 21.27 5.89 -7.34
N SER A 434 20.17 5.47 -6.71
CA SER A 434 19.19 6.34 -6.04
C SER A 434 19.16 6.19 -4.52
N GLY A 435 19.89 5.22 -3.97
CA GLY A 435 20.12 5.05 -2.54
C GLY A 435 21.33 4.17 -2.29
N LEU A 436 22.06 4.45 -1.21
CA LEU A 436 23.29 3.75 -0.83
C LEU A 436 23.32 3.57 0.69
N ILE A 437 23.56 2.35 1.18
CA ILE A 437 23.66 2.08 2.62
C ILE A 437 24.58 0.88 2.90
N LEU A 438 25.27 0.90 4.03
CA LEU A 438 26.00 -0.27 4.54
C LEU A 438 25.07 -1.18 5.34
N SER A 439 25.32 -2.48 5.34
CA SER A 439 24.73 -3.38 6.32
C SER A 439 25.16 -2.97 7.74
N ALA A 440 24.39 -3.38 8.75
CA ALA A 440 24.66 -3.00 10.14
C ALA A 440 26.05 -3.43 10.65
N ASP A 441 26.62 -4.51 10.11
CA ASP A 441 27.96 -5.00 10.41
C ASP A 441 29.05 -4.42 9.47
N GLY A 442 28.66 -3.62 8.48
CA GLY A 442 29.54 -3.05 7.46
C GLY A 442 30.09 -4.05 6.45
N ALA A 443 29.66 -5.32 6.47
CA ALA A 443 30.17 -6.36 5.59
C ALA A 443 29.64 -6.23 4.15
N LEU A 444 28.46 -5.64 3.98
CA LEU A 444 27.79 -5.45 2.70
C LEU A 444 27.50 -3.97 2.45
N LEU A 445 27.48 -3.61 1.18
CA LEU A 445 26.95 -2.33 0.71
C LEU A 445 25.77 -2.60 -0.22
N ALA A 446 24.63 -2.00 0.10
CA ALA A 446 23.41 -2.07 -0.66
C ALA A 446 23.23 -0.81 -1.51
N ALA A 447 22.88 -0.98 -2.79
CA ALA A 447 22.71 0.11 -3.74
C ALA A 447 21.44 -0.08 -4.56
N SER A 448 20.56 0.93 -4.59
CA SER A 448 19.26 0.87 -5.28
C SER A 448 19.24 1.67 -6.59
N GLU A 449 18.39 1.26 -7.53
CA GLU A 449 18.11 1.98 -8.78
C GLU A 449 16.63 2.38 -8.83
N ALA A 450 16.32 3.67 -8.81
CA ALA A 450 14.94 4.16 -8.77
C ALA A 450 14.11 3.67 -9.97
N GLY A 451 14.74 3.53 -11.14
CA GLY A 451 14.12 3.05 -12.37
C GLY A 451 13.98 1.52 -12.48
N ARG A 452 14.36 0.76 -11.45
CA ARG A 452 14.30 -0.70 -11.44
C ARG A 452 13.59 -1.23 -10.18
N ARG A 453 13.57 -2.56 -10.04
CA ARG A 453 13.00 -3.29 -8.89
C ARG A 453 14.06 -4.01 -8.06
N TRP A 454 15.34 -3.67 -8.24
CA TRP A 454 16.45 -4.37 -7.62
C TRP A 454 17.21 -3.44 -6.67
N VAL A 455 17.57 -3.96 -5.50
CA VAL A 455 18.67 -3.42 -4.70
C VAL A 455 19.83 -4.41 -4.81
N TRP A 456 20.96 -3.91 -5.30
CA TRP A 456 22.18 -4.67 -5.41
C TRP A 456 22.83 -4.82 -4.04
N SER A 457 23.48 -5.96 -3.81
CA SER A 457 24.30 -6.21 -2.63
C SER A 457 25.72 -6.52 -3.08
N PHE A 458 26.69 -5.85 -2.46
CA PHE A 458 28.12 -6.02 -2.70
C PHE A 458 28.80 -6.38 -1.39
N GLN A 459 29.74 -7.33 -1.42
CA GLN A 459 30.64 -7.52 -0.30
C GLN A 459 31.65 -6.39 -0.26
N VAL A 460 31.84 -5.78 0.92
CA VAL A 460 32.84 -4.74 1.14
C VAL A 460 34.20 -5.39 1.38
N GLY A 461 35.15 -5.12 0.48
CA GLY A 461 36.53 -5.56 0.60
C GLY A 461 37.32 -4.78 1.68
N PRO A 462 38.47 -5.30 2.14
CA PRO A 462 39.29 -4.65 3.16
C PRO A 462 39.75 -3.23 2.79
N ASP A 463 39.87 -2.95 1.50
CA ASP A 463 40.28 -1.67 0.91
C ASP A 463 39.09 -0.80 0.48
N GLY A 464 37.86 -1.23 0.76
CA GLY A 464 36.62 -0.58 0.35
C GLY A 464 36.11 -0.96 -1.05
N ALA A 465 36.76 -1.92 -1.73
CA ALA A 465 36.28 -2.44 -3.02
C ALA A 465 34.90 -3.08 -2.88
N LEU A 466 34.09 -2.99 -3.94
CA LEU A 466 32.78 -3.63 -4.02
C LEU A 466 32.89 -4.94 -4.78
N LEU A 467 32.89 -6.05 -4.04
CA LEU A 467 33.10 -7.40 -4.54
C LEU A 467 31.76 -8.14 -4.69
N HIS A 468 31.71 -9.12 -5.60
CA HIS A 468 30.60 -10.08 -5.73
C HIS A 468 29.20 -9.46 -5.86
N GLY A 469 29.09 -8.31 -6.53
CA GLY A 469 27.84 -7.58 -6.72
C GLY A 469 26.75 -8.39 -7.41
N GLN A 470 25.55 -8.43 -6.81
CA GLN A 470 24.38 -9.12 -7.38
C GLN A 470 23.08 -8.35 -7.13
N PRO A 471 22.08 -8.42 -8.03
CA PRO A 471 20.73 -7.89 -7.79
C PRO A 471 19.98 -8.77 -6.79
N PHE A 472 20.36 -8.66 -5.51
CA PHE A 472 20.00 -9.61 -4.46
C PHE A 472 18.59 -9.39 -3.90
N HIS A 473 18.20 -8.14 -3.69
CA HIS A 473 16.90 -7.80 -3.11
C HIS A 473 15.89 -7.45 -4.22
N ARG A 474 14.78 -8.19 -4.29
CA ARG A 474 13.68 -7.94 -5.25
C ARG A 474 12.56 -7.13 -4.59
N LEU A 475 12.37 -5.89 -5.02
CA LEU A 475 11.26 -5.03 -4.61
C LEU A 475 9.95 -5.43 -5.30
N GLU A 476 8.84 -5.26 -4.59
CA GLU A 476 7.50 -5.25 -5.19
C GLU A 476 7.26 -3.87 -5.85
N THR A 477 6.45 -3.84 -6.91
CA THR A 477 6.25 -2.65 -7.75
C THR A 477 4.76 -2.27 -7.85
N PRO A 478 4.42 -0.98 -7.98
CA PRO A 478 3.04 -0.56 -8.22
C PRO A 478 2.55 -1.01 -9.60
N ASP A 479 1.25 -1.16 -9.79
CA ASP A 479 0.62 -1.60 -11.05
C ASP A 479 1.02 -0.74 -12.26
N GLU A 480 1.09 0.58 -12.05
CA GLU A 480 1.35 1.58 -13.10
C GLU A 480 2.85 1.69 -13.47
N SER A 481 3.74 0.92 -12.84
CA SER A 481 5.18 1.02 -13.11
C SER A 481 5.94 -0.28 -12.84
N ALA A 482 6.82 -0.65 -13.77
CA ALA A 482 7.82 -1.71 -13.53
C ALA A 482 8.96 -1.27 -12.57
N ALA A 483 8.99 0.01 -12.17
CA ALA A 483 9.97 0.57 -11.26
C ALA A 483 9.39 0.70 -9.85
N ALA A 484 10.17 0.30 -8.85
CA ALA A 484 9.76 0.44 -7.45
C ALA A 484 9.85 1.91 -6.97
N GLY A 485 10.64 2.73 -7.66
CA GLY A 485 10.97 4.09 -7.21
C GLY A 485 11.78 4.09 -5.91
N ALA A 486 12.74 3.17 -5.80
CA ALA A 486 13.58 3.01 -4.63
C ALA A 486 14.41 4.28 -4.35
N GLY A 487 14.31 4.83 -3.15
CA GLY A 487 15.05 5.99 -2.69
C GLY A 487 16.03 5.64 -1.57
N GLY A 488 16.09 6.53 -0.57
CA GLY A 488 16.92 6.36 0.62
C GLY A 488 16.58 5.10 1.41
N MET A 489 17.59 4.59 2.12
CA MET A 489 17.55 3.32 2.82
C MET A 489 18.12 3.44 4.23
N THR A 490 17.70 2.55 5.12
CA THR A 490 18.30 2.39 6.46
C THR A 490 18.30 0.91 6.86
N VAL A 491 19.00 0.58 7.93
CA VAL A 491 19.13 -0.80 8.44
C VAL A 491 18.88 -0.83 9.95
N ASP A 492 18.44 -1.98 10.46
CA ASP A 492 18.29 -2.21 11.89
C ASP A 492 19.37 -3.16 12.47
N THR A 493 19.41 -3.25 13.80
CA THR A 493 20.36 -4.09 14.55
C THR A 493 20.14 -5.59 14.38
N GLU A 494 19.07 -6.01 13.68
CA GLU A 494 18.78 -7.42 13.38
C GLU A 494 19.11 -7.79 11.92
N GLY A 495 19.59 -6.82 11.14
CA GLY A 495 20.04 -7.02 9.77
C GLY A 495 18.95 -6.88 8.73
N PHE A 496 17.82 -6.24 9.09
CA PHE A 496 16.81 -5.89 8.09
C PHE A 496 17.20 -4.61 7.35
N LEU A 497 16.92 -4.59 6.05
CA LEU A 497 17.09 -3.43 5.18
C LEU A 497 15.72 -2.79 4.90
N TYR A 498 15.59 -1.50 5.16
CA TYR A 498 14.39 -0.70 4.95
C TYR A 498 14.62 0.20 3.73
N VAL A 499 13.74 0.09 2.73
CA VAL A 499 13.86 0.83 1.48
C VAL A 499 12.62 1.70 1.28
N ALA A 500 12.80 3.00 1.11
CA ALA A 500 11.74 3.91 0.71
C ALA A 500 11.33 3.65 -0.75
N THR A 501 10.04 3.40 -1.00
CA THR A 501 9.51 3.10 -2.34
C THR A 501 8.13 3.72 -2.57
N ARG A 502 7.62 3.63 -3.81
CA ARG A 502 6.24 4.04 -4.15
C ARG A 502 5.15 3.25 -3.42
N LEU A 503 5.45 2.06 -2.90
CA LEU A 503 4.51 1.25 -2.13
C LEU A 503 4.60 1.48 -0.61
N GLY A 504 5.44 2.41 -0.15
CA GLY A 504 5.78 2.60 1.26
C GLY A 504 7.20 2.11 1.58
N LEU A 505 7.47 1.73 2.82
CA LEU A 505 8.77 1.17 3.21
C LEU A 505 8.75 -0.34 3.01
N GLN A 506 9.55 -0.85 2.07
CA GLN A 506 9.72 -2.30 1.89
C GLN A 506 10.89 -2.77 2.75
N VAL A 507 10.65 -3.80 3.57
CA VAL A 507 11.62 -4.31 4.54
C VAL A 507 12.07 -5.70 4.14
N PHE A 508 13.39 -5.84 3.96
CA PHE A 508 14.04 -7.08 3.59
C PHE A 508 14.67 -7.75 4.81
N ASP A 509 14.53 -9.07 4.90
CA ASP A 509 15.39 -9.86 5.78
C ASP A 509 16.80 -10.03 5.20
N GLN A 510 17.69 -10.65 5.98
CA GLN A 510 19.07 -10.93 5.58
C GLN A 510 19.19 -11.84 4.34
N ALA A 511 18.14 -12.61 4.01
CA ALA A 511 18.08 -13.47 2.82
C ALA A 511 17.58 -12.73 1.57
N GLY A 512 17.28 -11.43 1.68
CA GLY A 512 16.87 -10.60 0.54
C GLY A 512 15.39 -10.69 0.17
N ARG A 513 14.54 -11.21 1.07
CA ARG A 513 13.10 -11.35 0.85
C ARG A 513 12.35 -10.16 1.45
N VAL A 514 11.42 -9.56 0.70
CA VAL A 514 10.47 -8.58 1.26
C VAL A 514 9.51 -9.30 2.19
N ASN A 515 9.65 -9.04 3.49
CA ASN A 515 8.83 -9.67 4.53
C ASN A 515 7.79 -8.70 5.11
N ALA A 516 7.99 -7.40 4.94
CA ALA A 516 7.03 -6.38 5.33
C ALA A 516 7.00 -5.19 4.37
N ILE A 517 5.82 -4.60 4.20
CA ILE A 517 5.58 -3.33 3.51
C ILE A 517 4.82 -2.44 4.49
N ILE A 518 5.50 -1.42 5.01
CA ILE A 518 4.93 -0.47 5.98
C ILE A 518 4.28 0.66 5.19
N ASP A 519 2.99 0.89 5.44
CA ASP A 519 2.27 2.00 4.82
C ASP A 519 2.84 3.32 5.35
N THR A 520 3.05 4.28 4.45
CA THR A 520 3.47 5.65 4.81
C THR A 520 2.28 6.61 4.73
N PRO A 521 2.35 7.76 5.43
CA PRO A 521 1.31 8.80 5.33
C PRO A 521 1.04 9.21 3.88
N ARG A 522 -0.22 9.54 3.58
CA ARG A 522 -0.69 9.83 2.22
C ARG A 522 -0.28 11.22 1.74
N GLY A 523 -0.28 11.39 0.42
CA GLY A 523 -0.03 12.67 -0.28
C GLY A 523 1.28 12.67 -1.07
N SER A 524 2.26 11.86 -0.66
CA SER A 524 3.54 11.66 -1.33
C SER A 524 4.11 10.29 -0.97
N PHE A 525 4.94 9.73 -1.85
CA PHE A 525 5.72 8.53 -1.52
C PHE A 525 7.00 8.92 -0.78
N PRO A 526 7.50 8.06 0.12
CA PRO A 526 8.74 8.33 0.85
C PRO A 526 9.93 8.44 -0.12
N SER A 527 10.75 9.48 0.06
CA SER A 527 12.01 9.68 -0.65
C SER A 527 13.21 9.12 0.13
N GLY A 528 13.11 9.03 1.45
CA GLY A 528 14.16 8.54 2.32
C GLY A 528 13.64 8.14 3.70
N VAL A 529 14.43 7.34 4.40
CA VAL A 529 14.13 6.81 5.72
C VAL A 529 15.41 6.70 6.56
N VAL A 530 15.31 6.99 7.86
CA VAL A 530 16.39 6.76 8.82
C VAL A 530 15.80 6.41 10.19
N PHE A 531 16.50 5.60 10.98
CA PHE A 531 16.21 5.46 12.41
C PHE A 531 16.78 6.65 13.19
N GLY A 532 16.04 7.15 14.17
CA GLY A 532 16.43 8.24 15.05
C GLY A 532 15.78 8.10 16.43
N GLY A 533 15.86 9.16 17.23
CA GLY A 533 15.46 9.13 18.65
C GLY A 533 16.59 8.62 19.54
N GLY A 534 16.52 8.96 20.84
CA GLY A 534 17.58 8.62 21.80
C GLY A 534 17.82 7.11 21.98
N ASN A 535 16.85 6.28 21.59
CA ASN A 535 16.93 4.81 21.60
C ASN A 535 17.11 4.19 20.20
N LEU A 536 17.16 5.02 19.15
CA LEU A 536 17.09 4.61 17.73
C LEU A 536 15.88 3.73 17.37
N ASP A 537 14.77 3.86 18.09
CA ASP A 537 13.54 3.10 17.91
C ASP A 537 12.46 3.86 17.13
N THR A 538 12.83 4.97 16.51
CA THR A 538 11.88 5.82 15.76
C THR A 538 12.30 5.91 14.30
N LEU A 539 11.43 5.48 13.39
CA LEU A 539 11.62 5.73 11.96
C LEU A 539 11.24 7.17 11.65
N TYR A 540 12.12 7.88 10.95
CA TYR A 540 11.87 9.17 10.33
C TYR A 540 11.82 9.00 8.82
N VAL A 541 10.81 9.59 8.18
CA VAL A 541 10.57 9.48 6.74
C VAL A 541 10.40 10.86 6.14
N THR A 542 11.14 11.13 5.07
CA THR A 542 10.94 12.30 4.22
C THR A 542 10.01 11.93 3.06
N ALA A 543 8.98 12.74 2.81
CA ALA A 543 8.01 12.47 1.75
C ALA A 543 7.44 13.79 1.20
N GLY A 544 7.89 14.19 0.00
CA GLY A 544 7.46 15.45 -0.61
C GLY A 544 7.87 16.68 0.22
N ASP A 545 6.91 17.44 0.69
CA ASP A 545 7.10 18.65 1.50
C ASP A 545 7.13 18.38 3.01
N LYS A 546 7.13 17.11 3.44
CA LYS A 546 6.90 16.70 4.84
C LYS A 546 7.95 15.74 5.38
N VAL A 547 8.09 15.78 6.70
CA VAL A 547 8.83 14.80 7.49
C VAL A 547 7.91 14.20 8.55
N TRP A 548 7.88 12.87 8.60
CA TRP A 548 7.06 12.09 9.52
C TRP A 548 7.94 11.24 10.43
N ARG A 549 7.42 10.90 11.61
CA ARG A 549 8.05 9.92 12.50
C ARG A 549 7.08 8.86 13.00
N ARG A 550 7.58 7.66 13.27
CA ARG A 550 6.82 6.59 13.92
C ARG A 550 7.73 5.76 14.81
N VAL A 551 7.33 5.59 16.07
CA VAL A 551 8.02 4.69 17.01
C VAL A 551 7.73 3.24 16.59
N VAL A 552 8.76 2.40 16.59
CA VAL A 552 8.73 0.99 16.19
C VAL A 552 9.41 0.12 17.24
N ARG A 553 9.32 -1.20 17.08
CA ARG A 553 9.88 -2.19 18.01
C ARG A 553 11.34 -2.53 17.71
N ARG A 554 11.85 -2.11 16.55
CA ARG A 554 13.22 -2.33 16.08
C ARG A 554 14.10 -1.14 16.42
N LYS A 555 15.41 -1.38 16.46
CA LYS A 555 16.42 -0.35 16.70
C LYS A 555 17.32 -0.19 15.49
N GLY A 556 17.55 1.05 15.09
CA GLY A 556 18.55 1.39 14.07
C GLY A 556 19.97 1.24 14.55
N VAL A 557 20.89 1.56 13.64
CA VAL A 557 22.34 1.54 13.87
C VAL A 557 22.85 2.98 13.94
N LEU A 558 23.66 3.29 14.96
CA LEU A 558 24.32 4.59 15.04
C LEU A 558 25.40 4.72 13.94
N PRO A 559 25.63 5.95 13.42
CA PRO A 559 26.71 6.19 12.49
C PRO A 559 28.06 5.67 13.01
N GLY A 560 28.72 4.86 12.20
CA GLY A 560 30.05 4.34 12.49
C GLY A 560 30.12 3.23 13.56
N GLN A 561 29.00 2.71 14.04
CA GLN A 561 28.96 1.59 14.98
C GLN A 561 28.59 0.29 14.26
N ALA A 562 29.58 -0.56 13.96
CA ALA A 562 29.31 -1.89 13.43
C ALA A 562 28.62 -2.77 14.49
N VAL A 563 27.56 -3.47 14.09
CA VAL A 563 26.76 -4.36 14.95
C VAL A 563 26.93 -5.79 14.50
N LYS A 564 27.24 -6.70 15.42
CA LYS A 564 27.24 -8.14 15.12
C LYS A 564 25.81 -8.62 14.91
N LEU A 565 25.49 -9.02 13.69
CA LEU A 565 24.17 -9.50 13.32
C LEU A 565 23.86 -10.91 13.88
N PRO A 566 22.60 -11.20 14.20
CA PRO A 566 22.16 -12.55 14.49
C PRO A 566 22.26 -13.43 13.23
N ALA A 567 22.40 -14.74 13.42
CA ALA A 567 22.38 -15.69 12.30
C ALA A 567 21.07 -15.54 11.50
N PRO A 568 21.12 -15.61 10.15
CA PRO A 568 19.92 -15.54 9.32
C PRO A 568 18.91 -16.63 9.71
N ARG A 569 17.64 -16.26 9.83
CA ARG A 569 16.52 -17.21 9.90
C ARG A 569 16.12 -17.57 8.47
N LEU A 570 16.66 -18.69 7.96
CA LEU A 570 16.40 -19.15 6.59
C LEU A 570 15.00 -19.73 6.43
#